data_AF-A0A382I097-F1
#
_entry.id   AF-A0A382I097-F1
#
_cell.length_a   1.000
_cell.length_b   1.000
_cell.length_c   1.000
_cell.angle_alpha   90.00
_cell.angle_beta   90.00
_cell.angle_gamma   90.00
#
_symmetry.space_group_name_H-M   'P 1'
#
loop_
_entity.id
_entity.type
_entity.pdbx_description
1 polymer ?
#
loop_
_entity_poly.entity_id
_entity_poly.type
_entity_poly.pdbx_seq_one_letter_code
_entity_poly.pdbx_strand_id
1 'polypeptide(L)' 'MEATAFMPIGFGLITIGAGLGIGKLAAAAAEGIARQPEASDKISGAVNLPLFLLEGVAILAEVFTFLMLIL' A
#
# COMPACT_ATOMS: atom_id res chain seq x y z
N MET A 1 30.29 -3.55 6.41
CA MET A 1 29.03 -4.13 5.90
C MET A 1 28.51 -3.14 4.88
N GLU A 2 28.31 -3.55 3.63
CA GLU A 2 27.83 -2.61 2.60
C GLU A 2 26.43 -2.11 2.98
N ALA A 3 26.14 -0.82 2.72
CA ALA A 3 24.88 -0.19 3.07
C ALA A 3 23.65 -0.90 2.46
N THR A 4 23.89 -1.71 1.43
CA THR A 4 22.90 -2.47 0.66
C THR A 4 22.51 -3.81 1.28
N ALA A 5 23.25 -4.31 2.29
CA ALA A 5 23.11 -5.68 2.80
C ALA A 5 21.70 -6.01 3.33
N PHE A 6 20.97 -5.03 3.85
CA PHE A 6 19.63 -5.22 4.42
C PHE A 6 18.48 -4.78 3.49
N MET A 7 18.77 -4.30 2.28
CA MET A 7 17.74 -3.85 1.35
C MET A 7 16.68 -4.92 1.04
N PRO A 8 17.02 -6.20 0.77
CA PRO A 8 16.00 -7.21 0.50
C PRO A 8 15.02 -7.42 1.67
N ILE A 9 15.52 -7.30 2.90
CA ILE A 9 14.68 -7.40 4.11
C ILE A 9 13.76 -6.18 4.20
N GLY A 10 14.30 -4.98 4.02
CA GLY A 10 13.52 -3.74 3.99
C GLY A 10 12.42 -3.78 2.91
N PHE A 11 12.77 -4.21 1.70
CA PHE A 11 11.84 -4.37 0.59
C PHE A 11 10.72 -5.35 0.93
N GLY A 12 11.04 -6.53 1.48
CA GLY A 12 10.04 -7.50 1.92
C GLY A 12 9.08 -6.94 2.96
N LEU A 13 9.57 -6.15 3.92
CA LEU A 13 8.73 -5.50 4.93
C LEU A 13 7.81 -4.43 4.32
N ILE A 14 8.31 -3.64 3.37
CA ILE A 14 7.51 -2.65 2.63
C ILE A 14 6.38 -3.37 1.86
N THR A 15 6.72 -4.42 1.10
CA THR A 15 5.74 -5.19 0.33
C THR A 15 4.66 -5.82 1.23
N ILE A 16 5.05 -6.40 2.37
CA ILE A 16 4.11 -6.97 3.34
C ILE A 16 3.21 -5.87 3.92
N GLY A 17 3.78 -4.73 4.33
CA GLY A 17 3.03 -3.60 4.87
C GLY A 17 2.02 -3.04 3.88
N ALA A 18 2.43 -2.86 2.62
CA ALA A 18 1.58 -2.41 1.53
C ALA A 18 0.43 -3.40 1.28
N GLY A 19 0.75 -4.69 1.12
CA GLY A 19 -0.25 -5.74 0.87
C GLY A 19 -1.29 -5.84 1.99
N LEU A 20 -0.86 -5.77 3.25
CA LEU A 20 -1.77 -5.80 4.40
C LEU A 20 -2.65 -4.54 4.47
N GLY A 21 -2.10 -3.36 4.18
CA GLY A 21 -2.84 -2.11 4.19
C GLY A 21 -3.87 -2.01 3.07
N ILE A 22 -3.46 -2.29 1.84
CA ILE A 22 -4.34 -2.35 0.65
C ILE A 22 -5.44 -3.37 0.89
N GLY A 23 -5.08 -4.60 1.31
CA GLY A 23 -6.03 -5.68 1.55
C GLY A 23 -7.09 -5.31 2.59
N LYS A 24 -6.70 -4.64 3.68
CA LYS A 24 -7.63 -4.16 4.70
C LYS A 24 -8.60 -3.11 4.16
N LEU A 25 -8.10 -2.11 3.43
CA LEU A 25 -8.92 -1.06 2.84
C LEU A 25 -9.90 -1.63 1.80
N ALA A 26 -9.41 -2.50 0.92
CA ALA A 26 -10.23 -3.16 -0.10
C ALA A 26 -11.31 -4.07 0.51
N ALA A 27 -10.96 -4.87 1.52
CA ALA A 27 -11.92 -5.73 2.22
C ALA A 27 -12.99 -4.90 2.93
N ALA A 28 -12.60 -3.83 3.66
CA ALA A 28 -13.54 -2.94 4.32
C ALA A 28 -14.48 -2.24 3.34
N ALA A 29 -13.97 -1.80 2.18
CA ALA A 29 -14.78 -1.23 1.11
C ALA A 29 -15.79 -2.27 0.58
N ALA A 30 -15.32 -3.47 0.24
CA ALA A 30 -16.17 -4.54 -0.29
C ALA A 30 -17.29 -4.92 0.69
N GLU A 31 -16.96 -5.09 1.98
CA GLU A 31 -17.97 -5.36 3.00
C GLU A 31 -18.95 -4.20 3.20
N GLY A 32 -18.47 -2.95 3.15
CA GLY A 32 -19.30 -1.76 3.24
C GLY A 32 -20.32 -1.72 2.09
N ILE A 33 -19.85 -1.92 0.86
CA ILE A 33 -20.67 -1.97 -0.35
C ILE A 33 -21.68 -3.10 -0.27
N ALA A 34 -21.27 -4.30 0.18
CA ALA A 34 -22.18 -5.43 0.33
C ALA A 34 -23.33 -5.15 1.33
N ARG A 35 -23.05 -4.37 2.39
CA ARG A 35 -24.07 -3.97 3.39
C ARG A 35 -24.95 -2.81 2.91
N GLN A 36 -24.43 -1.94 2.05
CA GLN A 36 -25.11 -0.72 1.56
C GLN A 36 -24.81 -0.48 0.06
N PRO A 37 -25.39 -1.28 -0.85
CA PRO A 37 -25.08 -1.20 -2.28
C PRO A 37 -25.38 0.17 -2.91
N GLU A 38 -26.42 0.86 -2.43
CA GLU A 38 -26.83 2.20 -2.86
C GLU A 38 -25.80 3.29 -2.51
N ALA A 39 -24.89 3.01 -1.57
CA ALA A 39 -23.84 3.93 -1.14
C ALA A 39 -22.47 3.61 -1.77
N SER A 40 -22.42 2.72 -2.78
CA SER A 40 -21.16 2.23 -3.36
C SER A 40 -20.18 3.34 -3.73
N ASP A 41 -20.62 4.35 -4.46
CA ASP A 41 -19.75 5.45 -4.91
C ASP A 41 -19.19 6.25 -3.73
N LYS A 42 -19.97 6.45 -2.67
CA LYS A 42 -19.53 7.16 -1.46
C LYS A 42 -18.49 6.33 -0.70
N ILE A 43 -18.68 5.03 -0.60
CA ILE A 43 -17.76 4.12 0.09
C ILE A 43 -16.43 4.03 -0.66
N SER A 44 -16.47 3.82 -1.98
CA SER A 44 -15.28 3.86 -2.83
C SER A 44 -14.57 5.21 -2.73
N GLY A 45 -15.31 6.32 -2.80
CA GLY A 45 -14.74 7.66 -2.63
C GLY A 45 -14.05 7.87 -1.28
N ALA A 46 -14.62 7.36 -0.20
CA ALA A 46 -14.03 7.45 1.15
C ALA A 46 -12.74 6.62 1.30
N VAL A 47 -12.60 5.51 0.57
CA VAL A 47 -11.44 4.61 0.65
C VAL A 47 -10.32 4.98 -0.33
N ASN A 48 -10.63 5.65 -1.44
CA ASN A 48 -9.66 5.97 -2.48
C ASN A 48 -8.50 6.84 -2.00
N LEU A 49 -8.74 7.89 -1.22
CA LEU A 49 -7.67 8.76 -0.73
C LEU A 49 -6.72 8.02 0.24
N PRO A 50 -7.22 7.32 1.29
CA PRO A 50 -6.37 6.48 2.12
C PRO A 50 -5.58 5.43 1.33
N LEU A 51 -6.20 4.77 0.36
CA LEU A 51 -5.55 3.77 -0.47
C LEU A 51 -4.42 4.38 -1.31
N PHE A 52 -4.69 5.51 -1.95
CA PHE A 52 -3.69 6.27 -2.72
C PHE A 52 -2.50 6.72 -1.87
N LEU A 53 -2.75 7.21 -0.66
CA LEU A 53 -1.67 7.63 0.25
C LEU A 53 -0.81 6.43 0.68
N LEU A 54 -1.43 5.29 0.96
CA LEU A 54 -0.72 4.07 1.33
C LEU A 54 0.13 3.53 0.17
N GLU A 55 -0.44 3.49 -1.03
CA GLU A 55 0.27 3.07 -2.24
C GLU A 55 1.41 4.04 -2.59
N GLY A 56 1.19 5.35 -2.41
CA GLY A 56 2.23 6.37 -2.59
C GLY A 56 3.44 6.17 -1.68
N VAL A 57 3.22 5.81 -0.40
CA VAL A 57 4.32 5.49 0.52
C VAL A 57 5.07 4.23 0.08
N ALA A 58 4.34 3.19 -0.36
CA ALA A 58 4.95 1.95 -0.86
C ALA A 58 5.82 2.21 -2.09
N ILE A 59 5.28 2.91 -3.10
CA ILE A 59 6.01 3.27 -4.33
C ILE A 59 7.27 4.08 -4.01
N LEU A 60 7.18 5.09 -3.16
CA LEU A 60 8.35 5.90 -2.79
C LEU A 60 9.43 5.03 -2.14
N ALA A 61 9.04 4.11 -1.25
CA ALA A 61 9.98 3.23 -0.59
C ALA A 61 10.66 2.25 -1.57
N GLU A 62 9.93 1.73 -2.56
CA GLU A 62 10.50 0.94 -3.65
C GLU A 62 11.47 1.76 -4.51
N VAL A 63 11.10 2.98 -4.89
CA VAL A 63 11.96 3.90 -5.66
C VAL A 63 13.28 4.16 -4.94
N PHE A 64 13.24 4.49 -3.65
CA PHE A 64 14.48 4.71 -2.88
C PHE A 64 15.32 3.44 -2.73
N THR A 65 14.68 2.28 -2.60
CA THR A 65 15.39 0.99 -2.56
C THR A 65 16.11 0.74 -3.88
N PHE A 66 15.46 0.96 -5.02
CA PHE A 66 16.12 0.83 -6.33
C PHE A 66 17.24 1.85 -6.50
N LEU A 67 17.06 3.11 -6.10
CA LEU A 67 18.11 4.13 -6.18
C LEU A 67 19.37 3.73 -5.40
N MET A 68 19.23 3.11 -4.22
CA MET A 68 20.37 2.62 -3.43
C MET A 68 21.12 1.43 -4.07
N LEU A 69 20.53 0.75 -5.05
CA LEU A 69 21.21 -0.34 -5.77
C LEU A 69 22.09 0.15 -6.94
N ILE A 70 21.82 1.35 -7.44
CA ILE A 70 22.45 1.90 -8.67
C ILE A 70 23.30 3.14 -8.43
N LEU A 71 23.13 3.84 -7.31
CA LEU A 71 23.94 5.00 -6.89
C LEU A 71 24.97 4.59 -5.83
#